data_AF-K9DL82-F1
#
_entry.id   AF-K9DL82-F1
#
_cell.length_a   1.000
_cell.length_b   1.000
_cell.length_c   1.000
_cell.angle_alpha   90.00
_cell.angle_beta   90.00
_cell.angle_gamma   90.00
#
_symmetry.space_group_name_H-M   'P 1'
#
loop_
_entity.id
_entity.type
_entity.pdbx_description
1 polymer ?
#
loop_
_entity_poly.entity_id
_entity_poly.type
_entity_poly.pdbx_seq_one_letter_code
_entity_poly.pdbx_strand_id
1 'polypeptide(L)'
;MNDQPQILLFQTTDPAAVKKRLLRFRAAFLRLGPQCRFAAISYTPNAKSGVRKVVLDGVEIEHHVYGPDAIDTLGYPAKGAARPFKLIPGNCDLPPLLFRRAQPQYTQYWVVEDDVEYSGELHELFAGLADREGDLLAAHLARGEAEWTYASMLRAPGLDLKPADSWLVFLTFFRISGAALDLIDRYYRAGWTAHSENAWATILKHGGMSVVDFGGAGEFVAEEDRNKRYHGVPNDGFAKNGTFGTLNIRLRPGRQKDVLWHPIKPPKAWLRQWRKRYVSMAQWYLGRLTRSR
;
A
#
# COMPACT_ATOMS: atom_id res chain seq x y z
N MET A 1 23.27 5.30 -11.45
CA MET A 1 21.97 5.91 -11.08
C MET A 1 21.07 5.84 -12.29
N ASN A 2 19.87 5.29 -12.12
CA ASN A 2 18.89 5.17 -13.19
C ASN A 2 18.29 6.56 -13.50
N ASP A 3 18.62 7.13 -14.67
CA ASP A 3 18.15 8.45 -15.12
C ASP A 3 16.66 8.47 -15.51
N GLN A 4 15.99 7.33 -15.43
CA GLN A 4 14.58 7.22 -15.79
C GLN A 4 13.67 7.99 -14.81
N PRO A 5 12.62 8.69 -15.28
CA PRO A 5 11.72 9.43 -14.41
C PRO A 5 11.04 8.53 -13.38
N GLN A 6 11.02 8.98 -12.11
CA GLN A 6 10.36 8.26 -11.01
C GLN A 6 9.56 9.23 -10.15
N ILE A 7 8.54 8.71 -9.48
CA ILE A 7 7.70 9.52 -8.59
C ILE A 7 7.40 8.82 -7.28
N LEU A 8 7.38 9.58 -6.18
CA LEU A 8 6.80 9.16 -4.91
C LEU A 8 5.40 9.74 -4.74
N LEU A 9 4.43 8.84 -4.59
CA LEU A 9 3.03 9.12 -4.31
C LEU A 9 2.78 8.92 -2.81
N PHE A 10 2.58 10.01 -2.09
CA PHE A 10 2.27 9.99 -0.67
C PHE A 10 0.75 9.93 -0.46
N GLN A 11 0.23 8.81 0.02
CA GLN A 11 -1.20 8.58 0.19
C GLN A 11 -1.73 9.22 1.47
N THR A 12 -2.40 10.37 1.37
CA THR A 12 -3.02 11.03 2.52
C THR A 12 -4.22 11.90 2.15
N THR A 13 -5.31 11.80 2.92
CA THR A 13 -6.47 12.70 2.76
C THR A 13 -6.22 14.09 3.36
N ASP A 14 -5.31 14.19 4.33
CA ASP A 14 -5.02 15.42 5.08
C ASP A 14 -3.50 15.66 5.19
N PRO A 15 -2.88 16.26 4.15
CA PRO A 15 -1.45 16.54 4.14
C PRO A 15 -0.97 17.38 5.33
N ALA A 16 -1.82 18.26 5.88
CA ALA A 16 -1.47 19.12 7.01
C ALA A 16 -1.31 18.30 8.30
N ALA A 17 -2.20 17.32 8.54
CA ALA A 17 -2.12 16.44 9.71
C ALA A 17 -0.86 15.56 9.75
N VAL A 18 -0.25 15.28 8.60
CA VAL A 18 0.96 14.44 8.47
C VAL A 18 2.16 15.21 7.91
N LYS A 19 2.10 16.55 7.91
CA LYS A 19 3.09 17.46 7.30
C LYS A 19 4.54 17.07 7.57
N LYS A 20 4.91 16.86 8.83
CA LYS A 20 6.30 16.54 9.21
C LYS A 20 6.81 15.26 8.54
N ARG A 21 5.97 14.23 8.48
CA ARG A 21 6.30 12.96 7.84
C ARG A 21 6.36 13.11 6.32
N LEU A 22 5.34 13.75 5.74
CA LEU A 22 5.27 14.02 4.31
C LEU A 22 6.51 14.75 3.81
N LEU A 23 6.89 15.87 4.45
CA LEU A 23 8.05 16.66 4.05
C LEU A 23 9.37 15.89 4.19
N ARG A 24 9.50 15.02 5.21
CA ARG A 24 10.67 14.14 5.38
C ARG A 24 10.81 13.13 4.23
N PHE A 25 9.71 12.43 3.89
CA PHE A 25 9.69 11.50 2.77
C PHE A 25 9.97 12.19 1.45
N ARG A 26 9.34 13.35 1.20
CA ARG A 26 9.59 14.19 0.02
C ARG A 26 11.07 14.56 -0.09
N ALA A 27 11.64 15.17 0.96
CA ALA A 27 13.02 15.63 0.94
C ALA A 27 14.01 14.49 0.71
N ALA A 28 13.79 13.34 1.36
CA ALA A 28 14.64 12.16 1.19
C ALA A 28 14.56 11.56 -0.23
N PHE A 29 13.36 11.48 -0.80
CA PHE A 29 13.15 10.92 -2.14
C PHE A 29 13.75 11.83 -3.24
N LEU A 30 13.52 13.14 -3.16
CA LEU A 30 14.06 14.09 -4.15
C LEU A 30 15.60 14.16 -4.14
N ARG A 31 16.24 13.77 -3.04
CA ARG A 31 17.71 13.66 -2.97
C ARG A 31 18.28 12.51 -3.82
N LEU A 32 17.46 11.56 -4.29
CA LEU A 32 17.94 10.51 -5.20
C LEU A 32 18.35 11.05 -6.57
N GLY A 33 17.80 12.19 -6.99
CA GLY A 33 18.23 12.87 -8.21
C GLY A 33 17.16 13.75 -8.87
N PRO A 34 17.56 14.50 -9.92
CA PRO A 34 16.70 15.47 -10.61
C PRO A 34 15.56 14.85 -11.43
N GLN A 35 15.57 13.54 -11.64
CA GLN A 35 14.51 12.74 -12.28
C GLN A 35 13.39 12.35 -11.32
N CYS A 36 13.59 12.51 -10.01
CA CYS A 36 12.61 12.19 -8.99
C CYS A 36 11.56 13.30 -8.85
N ARG A 37 10.30 12.92 -8.79
CA ARG A 37 9.15 13.80 -8.53
C ARG A 37 8.41 13.34 -7.29
N PHE A 38 7.55 14.21 -6.77
CA PHE A 38 6.75 13.94 -5.58
C PHE A 38 5.35 14.50 -5.75
N ALA A 39 4.34 13.71 -5.40
CA ALA A 39 2.96 14.16 -5.31
C ALA A 39 2.26 13.50 -4.12
N ALA A 40 1.24 14.16 -3.59
CA ALA A 40 0.28 13.53 -2.70
C ALA A 40 -0.89 12.98 -3.52
N ILE A 41 -1.45 11.85 -3.10
CA ILE A 41 -2.66 11.29 -3.71
C ILE A 41 -3.68 10.92 -2.62
N SER A 42 -4.96 11.00 -2.94
CA SER A 42 -6.02 10.50 -2.05
C SER A 42 -7.28 10.13 -2.81
N TYR A 43 -8.10 9.29 -2.18
CA TYR A 43 -9.50 9.14 -2.57
C TYR A 43 -10.40 9.74 -1.49
N THR A 44 -11.37 10.57 -1.90
CA THR A 44 -12.35 11.20 -1.01
C THR A 44 -13.77 10.94 -1.55
N PRO A 45 -14.63 10.18 -0.82
CA PRO A 45 -15.94 9.74 -1.33
C PRO A 45 -16.89 10.82 -1.84
N ASN A 46 -16.74 12.05 -1.36
CA ASN A 46 -17.64 13.18 -1.66
C ASN A 46 -16.91 14.34 -2.35
N ALA A 47 -15.69 14.13 -2.86
CA ALA A 47 -14.95 15.14 -3.60
C ALA A 47 -15.12 14.95 -5.11
N LYS A 48 -15.01 16.04 -5.86
CA LYS A 48 -14.75 15.98 -7.31
C LYS A 48 -13.26 15.71 -7.53
N SER A 49 -12.94 14.91 -8.55
CA SER A 49 -11.55 14.65 -8.88
C SER A 49 -10.84 15.90 -9.40
N GLY A 50 -9.57 16.06 -9.02
CA GLY A 50 -8.75 17.19 -9.45
C GLY A 50 -7.39 17.24 -8.79
N VAL A 51 -6.55 18.15 -9.28
CA VAL A 51 -5.24 18.45 -8.68
C VAL A 51 -5.35 19.78 -7.94
N ARG A 52 -4.96 19.79 -6.67
CA ARG A 52 -4.85 21.01 -5.87
C ARG A 52 -3.41 21.22 -5.43
N LYS A 53 -3.02 22.47 -5.28
CA LYS A 53 -1.72 22.85 -4.70
C LYS A 53 -1.89 23.00 -3.20
N VAL A 54 -1.03 22.33 -2.43
CA VAL A 54 -0.97 22.44 -0.97
C VAL A 54 0.38 23.03 -0.62
N VAL A 55 0.40 24.12 0.13
CA VAL A 55 1.64 24.74 0.62
C VAL A 55 1.86 24.33 2.06
N LEU A 56 2.95 23.62 2.33
CA LEU A 56 3.35 23.17 3.67
C LEU A 56 4.75 23.71 3.98
N ASP A 57 4.86 24.59 4.97
CA ASP A 57 6.13 25.23 5.36
C ASP A 57 6.89 25.85 4.16
N GLY A 58 6.14 26.57 3.31
CA GLY A 58 6.67 27.19 2.09
C GLY A 58 6.91 26.25 0.91
N VAL A 59 6.70 24.94 1.09
CA VAL A 59 6.86 23.94 0.02
C VAL A 59 5.51 23.69 -0.66
N GLU A 60 5.43 23.97 -1.96
CA GLU A 60 4.28 23.60 -2.79
C GLU A 60 4.32 22.10 -3.15
N ILE A 61 3.18 21.44 -2.96
CA ILE A 61 2.96 20.03 -3.23
C ILE A 61 1.69 19.88 -4.07
N GLU A 62 1.79 19.18 -5.19
CA GLU A 62 0.62 18.73 -5.93
C GLU A 62 -0.09 17.62 -5.16
N HIS A 63 -1.40 17.77 -4.97
CA HIS A 63 -2.26 16.78 -4.35
C HIS A 63 -3.36 16.39 -5.33
N HIS A 64 -3.24 15.19 -5.88
CA HIS A 64 -4.26 14.57 -6.72
C HIS A 64 -5.34 13.97 -5.82
N VAL A 65 -6.52 14.58 -5.82
CA VAL A 65 -7.70 14.10 -5.10
C VAL A 65 -8.57 13.39 -6.10
N TYR A 66 -8.89 12.13 -5.83
CA TYR A 66 -9.80 11.31 -6.62
C TYR A 66 -11.14 11.19 -5.91
N GLY A 67 -12.22 11.42 -6.65
CA GLY A 67 -13.59 11.21 -6.25
C GLY A 67 -14.21 9.99 -6.94
N PRO A 68 -15.51 9.71 -6.70
CA PRO A 68 -16.24 8.67 -7.42
C PRO A 68 -16.16 8.82 -8.94
N ASP A 69 -16.15 10.07 -9.44
CA ASP A 69 -16.03 10.41 -10.85
C ASP A 69 -14.76 9.84 -11.50
N ALA A 70 -13.62 9.85 -10.80
CA ALA A 70 -12.40 9.22 -11.31
C ALA A 70 -12.52 7.69 -11.35
N ILE A 71 -13.17 7.06 -10.38
CA ILE A 71 -13.32 5.59 -10.35
C ILE A 71 -14.13 5.13 -11.56
N ASP A 72 -15.21 5.82 -11.90
CA ASP A 72 -16.07 5.49 -13.05
C ASP A 72 -15.29 5.48 -14.37
N THR A 73 -14.32 6.38 -14.52
CA THR A 73 -13.51 6.43 -15.73
C THR A 73 -12.61 5.20 -15.92
N LEU A 74 -12.30 4.41 -14.89
CA LEU A 74 -11.46 3.21 -15.02
C LEU A 74 -12.08 2.18 -15.98
N GLY A 75 -13.41 2.06 -15.97
CA GLY A 75 -14.15 1.15 -16.85
C GLY A 75 -13.89 -0.33 -16.55
N TYR A 76 -13.50 -0.67 -15.32
CA TYR A 76 -13.31 -2.06 -14.92
C TYR A 76 -14.67 -2.72 -14.64
N PRO A 77 -14.97 -3.89 -15.21
CA PRO A 77 -16.28 -4.52 -15.06
C PRO A 77 -16.53 -5.08 -13.65
N ALA A 78 -15.47 -5.38 -12.87
CA ALA A 78 -15.60 -5.96 -11.53
C ALA A 78 -14.88 -5.15 -10.43
N LYS A 79 -13.60 -4.86 -10.60
CA LYS A 79 -12.79 -4.11 -9.62
C LYS A 79 -13.32 -2.68 -9.46
N GLY A 80 -13.63 -2.28 -8.23
CA GLY A 80 -14.20 -0.95 -7.96
C GLY A 80 -15.61 -0.70 -8.51
N ALA A 81 -16.31 -1.73 -9.01
CA ALA A 81 -17.65 -1.59 -9.62
C ALA A 81 -18.79 -1.49 -8.59
N ALA A 82 -18.57 -1.92 -7.34
CA ALA A 82 -19.60 -1.88 -6.30
C ALA A 82 -20.11 -0.44 -6.03
N ARG A 83 -21.42 -0.27 -5.84
CA ARG A 83 -22.07 1.01 -5.52
C ARG A 83 -22.91 0.88 -4.24
N PRO A 84 -22.78 1.81 -3.27
CA PRO A 84 -21.85 2.93 -3.25
C PRO A 84 -20.39 2.46 -3.23
N PHE A 85 -19.51 3.15 -3.97
CA PHE A 85 -18.10 2.79 -4.01
C PHE A 85 -17.46 2.94 -2.63
N LYS A 86 -16.64 1.95 -2.28
CA LYS A 86 -15.82 1.99 -1.07
C LYS A 86 -14.38 1.70 -1.44
N LEU A 87 -13.48 2.58 -1.01
CA LEU A 87 -12.05 2.36 -1.11
C LEU A 87 -11.61 1.19 -0.23
N ILE A 88 -12.17 1.11 0.98
CA ILE A 88 -11.85 0.09 1.98
C ILE A 88 -13.11 -0.75 2.26
N PRO A 89 -12.98 -2.10 2.30
CA PRO A 89 -11.77 -2.89 2.04
C PRO A 89 -11.50 -3.10 0.55
N GLY A 90 -10.22 -3.27 0.19
CA GLY A 90 -9.82 -3.94 -1.05
C GLY A 90 -9.63 -3.12 -2.33
N ASN A 91 -9.94 -1.81 -2.36
CA ASN A 91 -9.73 -0.95 -3.54
C ASN A 91 -8.66 0.15 -3.32
N CYS A 92 -7.85 0.04 -2.26
CA CYS A 92 -6.77 1.00 -1.94
C CYS A 92 -5.69 1.12 -3.03
N ASP A 93 -5.68 0.17 -3.97
CA ASP A 93 -4.77 0.12 -5.10
C ASP A 93 -5.24 0.93 -6.32
N LEU A 94 -6.48 1.40 -6.35
CA LEU A 94 -7.01 2.18 -7.47
C LEU A 94 -6.40 3.58 -7.61
N PRO A 95 -6.10 4.35 -6.55
CA PRO A 95 -5.48 5.66 -6.69
C PRO A 95 -4.11 5.66 -7.42
N PRO A 96 -3.17 4.74 -7.14
CA PRO A 96 -1.96 4.60 -7.97
C PRO A 96 -2.23 4.31 -9.45
N LEU A 97 -3.23 3.46 -9.77
CA LEU A 97 -3.62 3.18 -11.16
C LEU A 97 -4.22 4.41 -11.86
N LEU A 98 -5.07 5.16 -11.16
CA LEU A 98 -5.61 6.43 -11.64
C LEU A 98 -4.50 7.43 -11.94
N PHE A 99 -3.48 7.49 -11.07
CA PHE A 99 -2.31 8.33 -11.27
C PHE A 99 -1.51 7.87 -12.50
N ARG A 100 -1.18 6.57 -12.62
CA ARG A 100 -0.45 6.00 -13.76
C ARG A 100 -1.11 6.31 -15.10
N ARG A 101 -2.44 6.24 -15.16
CA ARG A 101 -3.19 6.52 -16.39
C ARG A 101 -3.17 7.99 -16.77
N ALA A 102 -3.21 8.88 -15.78
CA ALA A 102 -3.16 10.33 -16.02
C ALA A 102 -1.73 10.84 -16.29
N GLN A 103 -0.73 10.17 -15.73
CA GLN A 103 0.68 10.58 -15.75
C GLN A 103 1.58 9.37 -16.10
N PRO A 104 1.60 8.94 -17.37
CA PRO A 104 2.26 7.70 -17.81
C PRO A 104 3.78 7.78 -17.97
N GLN A 105 4.37 8.96 -17.83
CA GLN A 105 5.78 9.24 -18.12
C GLN A 105 6.78 8.65 -17.12
N TYR A 106 6.33 8.16 -15.95
CA TYR A 106 7.21 7.62 -14.94
C TYR A 106 7.44 6.13 -15.15
N THR A 107 8.69 5.70 -15.03
CA THR A 107 9.07 4.29 -15.15
C THR A 107 8.89 3.54 -13.84
N GLN A 108 8.98 4.24 -12.70
CA GLN A 108 8.87 3.69 -11.36
C GLN A 108 7.97 4.59 -10.50
N TYR A 109 7.06 3.95 -9.78
CA TYR A 109 6.13 4.58 -8.85
C TYR A 109 6.39 4.04 -7.46
N TRP A 110 6.75 4.93 -6.56
CA TRP A 110 6.84 4.66 -5.14
C TRP A 110 5.54 5.09 -4.50
N VAL A 111 5.01 4.30 -3.58
CA VAL A 111 3.78 4.63 -2.87
C VAL A 111 4.00 4.40 -1.39
N VAL A 112 3.52 5.33 -0.57
CA VAL A 112 3.60 5.24 0.88
C VAL A 112 2.32 5.74 1.52
N GLU A 113 1.74 4.94 2.42
CA GLU A 113 0.62 5.35 3.27
C GLU A 113 1.06 6.35 4.34
N ASP A 114 0.14 7.25 4.70
CA ASP A 114 0.47 8.37 5.59
C ASP A 114 0.81 7.99 7.02
N ASP A 115 0.65 6.75 7.44
CA ASP A 115 0.99 6.22 8.75
C ASP A 115 2.19 5.28 8.74
N VAL A 116 2.91 5.19 7.61
CA VAL A 116 4.23 4.56 7.55
C VAL A 116 5.28 5.51 8.14
N GLU A 117 6.22 4.96 8.90
CA GLU A 117 7.39 5.70 9.38
C GLU A 117 8.65 4.85 9.27
N TYR A 118 9.79 5.49 9.04
CA TYR A 118 11.09 4.84 9.05
C TYR A 118 11.92 5.41 10.21
N SER A 119 12.50 4.54 11.03
CA SER A 119 13.25 4.95 12.22
C SER A 119 14.70 5.34 11.96
N GLY A 120 15.17 5.18 10.71
CA GLY A 120 16.50 5.56 10.22
C GLY A 120 16.51 6.75 9.25
N GLU A 121 17.58 6.84 8.46
CA GLU A 121 17.73 7.84 7.39
C GLU A 121 16.94 7.45 6.14
N LEU A 122 15.86 8.18 5.85
CA LEU A 122 14.95 7.86 4.73
C LEU A 122 15.64 7.85 3.36
N HIS A 123 16.67 8.66 3.16
CA HIS A 123 17.41 8.67 1.90
C HIS A 123 18.11 7.33 1.67
N GLU A 124 18.71 6.74 2.70
CA GLU A 124 19.37 5.43 2.63
C GLU A 124 18.37 4.31 2.35
N LEU A 125 17.15 4.39 2.91
CA LEU A 125 16.08 3.45 2.57
C LEU A 125 15.75 3.49 1.08
N PHE A 126 15.56 4.68 0.51
CA PHE A 126 15.27 4.83 -0.91
C PHE A 126 16.45 4.43 -1.79
N ALA A 127 17.67 4.90 -1.47
CA ALA A 127 18.87 4.58 -2.23
C ALA A 127 19.14 3.07 -2.25
N GLY A 128 19.00 2.41 -1.10
CA GLY A 128 19.16 0.96 -0.96
C GLY A 128 18.06 0.11 -1.62
N LEU A 129 17.04 0.73 -2.21
CA LEU A 129 15.97 0.06 -2.97
C LEU A 129 15.88 0.55 -4.42
N ALA A 130 16.47 1.70 -4.75
CA ALA A 130 16.36 2.34 -6.06
C ALA A 130 16.86 1.45 -7.20
N ASP A 131 17.99 0.78 -6.98
CA ASP A 131 18.63 -0.08 -7.98
C ASP A 131 18.30 -1.58 -7.78
N ARG A 132 17.44 -1.93 -6.82
CA ARG A 132 17.01 -3.33 -6.64
C ARG A 132 16.12 -3.73 -7.81
N GLU A 133 16.40 -4.87 -8.43
CA GLU A 133 15.57 -5.42 -9.51
C GLU A 133 14.23 -5.92 -8.94
N GLY A 134 13.17 -5.81 -9.74
CA GLY A 134 11.83 -6.18 -9.32
C GLY A 134 10.76 -5.25 -9.88
N ASP A 135 9.73 -5.81 -10.48
CA ASP A 135 8.56 -5.08 -10.98
C ASP A 135 7.70 -4.56 -9.84
N LEU A 136 7.62 -5.30 -8.74
CA LEU A 136 7.03 -4.88 -7.47
C LEU A 136 7.97 -5.24 -6.32
N LEU A 137 8.48 -4.21 -5.64
CA LEU A 137 9.15 -4.32 -4.33
C LEU A 137 8.12 -3.98 -3.26
N ALA A 138 7.76 -4.94 -2.42
CA ALA A 138 6.77 -4.75 -1.36
C ALA A 138 7.12 -5.58 -0.11
N ALA A 139 6.29 -5.52 0.92
CA ALA A 139 6.48 -6.28 2.16
C ALA A 139 5.53 -7.49 2.23
N HIS A 140 5.93 -8.51 2.98
CA HIS A 140 5.12 -9.69 3.32
C HIS A 140 4.59 -10.44 2.10
N LEU A 141 5.45 -10.72 1.12
CA LEU A 141 5.07 -11.63 0.04
C LEU A 141 4.78 -13.00 0.66
N ALA A 142 3.63 -13.56 0.34
CA ALA A 142 3.19 -14.86 0.85
C ALA A 142 2.34 -15.61 -0.19
N ARG A 143 2.17 -16.91 0.01
CA ARG A 143 1.15 -17.70 -0.68
C ARG A 143 -0.24 -17.25 -0.21
N GLY A 144 -1.22 -17.33 -1.09
CA GLY A 144 -2.61 -17.17 -0.72
C GLY A 144 -3.12 -18.37 0.07
N GLU A 145 -4.18 -18.14 0.85
CA GLU A 145 -4.81 -19.16 1.70
C GLU A 145 -6.33 -19.09 1.57
N ALA A 146 -7.00 -20.24 1.60
CA ALA A 146 -8.46 -20.32 1.48
C ALA A 146 -9.19 -19.64 2.64
N GLU A 147 -8.64 -19.72 3.84
CA GLU A 147 -9.21 -19.15 5.07
C GLU A 147 -8.89 -17.66 5.25
N TRP A 148 -8.14 -17.06 4.32
CA TRP A 148 -7.84 -15.64 4.38
C TRP A 148 -9.12 -14.82 4.26
N THR A 149 -9.26 -13.78 5.09
CA THR A 149 -10.51 -13.01 5.27
C THR A 149 -11.13 -12.48 3.98
N TYR A 150 -10.31 -12.24 2.94
CA TYR A 150 -10.77 -11.71 1.65
C TYR A 150 -10.58 -12.68 0.48
N ALA A 151 -10.33 -13.96 0.75
CA ALA A 151 -10.12 -15.00 -0.28
C ALA A 151 -11.27 -15.07 -1.29
N SER A 152 -12.52 -14.89 -0.82
CA SER A 152 -13.72 -14.92 -1.66
C SER A 152 -13.85 -13.74 -2.64
N MET A 153 -13.00 -12.71 -2.52
CA MET A 153 -12.97 -11.60 -3.48
C MET A 153 -12.25 -11.95 -4.77
N LEU A 154 -11.42 -13.01 -4.77
CA LEU A 154 -10.66 -13.42 -5.95
C LEU A 154 -11.59 -13.93 -7.05
N ARG A 155 -11.48 -13.30 -8.22
CA ARG A 155 -12.09 -13.75 -9.47
C ARG A 155 -11.09 -13.51 -10.59
N ALA A 156 -10.82 -14.57 -11.35
CA ALA A 156 -9.89 -14.56 -12.47
C ALA A 156 -10.59 -15.16 -13.70
N PRO A 157 -11.36 -14.36 -14.47
CA PRO A 157 -12.05 -14.88 -15.65
C PRO A 157 -11.11 -15.62 -16.61
N GLY A 158 -11.53 -16.80 -17.06
CA GLY A 158 -10.73 -17.67 -17.93
C GLY A 158 -9.73 -18.58 -17.20
N LEU A 159 -9.66 -18.52 -15.87
CA LEU A 159 -8.78 -19.36 -15.06
C LEU A 159 -9.52 -19.89 -13.82
N ASP A 160 -9.40 -21.19 -13.54
CA ASP A 160 -9.84 -21.76 -12.26
C ASP A 160 -8.77 -21.53 -11.18
N LEU A 161 -8.60 -20.26 -10.79
CA LEU A 161 -7.61 -19.87 -9.79
C LEU A 161 -8.21 -19.94 -8.39
N LYS A 162 -7.72 -20.88 -7.58
CA LYS A 162 -8.12 -21.00 -6.17
C LYS A 162 -7.31 -20.03 -5.30
N PRO A 163 -7.84 -19.56 -4.16
CA PRO A 163 -7.08 -18.70 -3.25
C PRO A 163 -5.74 -19.31 -2.80
N ALA A 164 -5.67 -20.62 -2.59
CA ALA A 164 -4.43 -21.32 -2.23
C ALA A 164 -3.33 -21.28 -3.32
N ASP A 165 -3.75 -21.07 -4.57
CA ASP A 165 -2.86 -20.96 -5.73
C ASP A 165 -2.52 -19.50 -6.08
N SER A 166 -3.01 -18.56 -5.27
CA SER A 166 -2.80 -17.12 -5.45
C SER A 166 -1.65 -16.60 -4.57
N TRP A 167 -1.42 -15.29 -4.60
CA TRP A 167 -0.34 -14.63 -3.86
C TRP A 167 -0.85 -13.46 -3.04
N LEU A 168 -0.19 -13.18 -1.92
CA LEU A 168 -0.51 -12.06 -1.02
C LEU A 168 0.71 -11.13 -0.88
N VAL A 169 0.46 -9.84 -0.70
CA VAL A 169 1.48 -8.81 -0.51
C VAL A 169 0.92 -7.62 0.26
N PHE A 170 1.76 -6.96 1.07
CA PHE A 170 1.38 -5.79 1.85
C PHE A 170 1.79 -4.48 1.15
N LEU A 171 0.80 -3.67 0.77
CA LEU A 171 0.94 -2.52 -0.13
C LEU A 171 0.91 -1.15 0.60
N THR A 172 1.59 -1.03 1.74
CA THR A 172 1.64 0.23 2.52
C THR A 172 2.89 1.07 2.26
N PHE A 173 3.99 0.44 1.87
CA PHE A 173 5.18 1.07 1.29
C PHE A 173 5.71 0.15 0.20
N PHE A 174 5.76 0.61 -1.04
CA PHE A 174 6.22 -0.20 -2.17
C PHE A 174 6.80 0.64 -3.30
N ARG A 175 7.58 -0.01 -4.17
CA ARG A 175 7.97 0.49 -5.48
C ARG A 175 7.41 -0.44 -6.54
N ILE A 176 6.79 0.11 -7.58
CA ILE A 176 6.24 -0.65 -8.70
C ILE A 176 6.63 -0.04 -10.04
N SER A 177 6.94 -0.87 -11.03
CA SER A 177 7.24 -0.43 -12.39
C SER A 177 5.98 0.09 -13.10
N GLY A 178 6.17 1.05 -14.00
CA GLY A 178 5.07 1.55 -14.83
C GLY A 178 4.44 0.44 -15.68
N ALA A 179 5.23 -0.53 -16.14
CA ALA A 179 4.77 -1.70 -16.88
C ALA A 179 3.92 -2.66 -16.03
N ALA A 180 4.26 -2.83 -14.76
CA ALA A 180 3.47 -3.63 -13.83
C ALA A 180 2.10 -3.02 -13.56
N LEU A 181 2.02 -1.70 -13.41
CA LEU A 181 0.73 -1.00 -13.32
C LEU A 181 -0.11 -1.16 -14.59
N ASP A 182 0.52 -1.11 -15.77
CA ASP A 182 -0.17 -1.33 -17.05
C ASP A 182 -0.68 -2.79 -17.18
N LEU A 183 0.09 -3.77 -16.70
CA LEU A 183 -0.35 -5.16 -16.64
C LEU A 183 -1.58 -5.31 -15.72
N ILE A 184 -1.54 -4.71 -14.53
CA ILE A 184 -2.67 -4.73 -13.58
C ILE A 184 -3.93 -4.09 -14.19
N ASP A 185 -3.81 -2.92 -14.83
CA ASP A 185 -4.93 -2.27 -15.54
C ASP A 185 -5.54 -3.21 -16.59
N ARG A 186 -4.72 -3.88 -17.42
CA ARG A 186 -5.21 -4.85 -18.42
C ARG A 186 -5.99 -6.00 -17.80
N TYR A 187 -5.52 -6.56 -16.69
CA TYR A 187 -6.20 -7.66 -16.00
C TYR A 187 -7.53 -7.21 -15.39
N TYR A 188 -7.56 -6.02 -14.78
CA TYR A 188 -8.81 -5.45 -14.28
C TYR A 188 -9.81 -5.14 -15.39
N ARG A 189 -9.36 -4.68 -16.58
CA ARG A 189 -10.22 -4.55 -17.77
C ARG A 189 -10.76 -5.88 -18.26
N ALA A 190 -9.96 -6.96 -18.17
CA ALA A 190 -10.40 -8.32 -18.46
C ALA A 190 -11.34 -8.92 -17.39
N GLY A 191 -11.66 -8.16 -16.34
CA GLY A 191 -12.61 -8.56 -15.30
C GLY A 191 -12.01 -9.31 -14.13
N TRP A 192 -10.69 -9.36 -14.02
CA TRP A 192 -10.06 -9.82 -12.78
C TRP A 192 -10.41 -8.88 -11.62
N THR A 193 -10.60 -9.45 -10.44
CA THR A 193 -10.78 -8.69 -9.20
C THR A 193 -10.32 -9.52 -8.01
N ALA A 194 -9.79 -8.86 -7.00
CA ALA A 194 -9.55 -9.39 -5.67
C ALA A 194 -9.32 -8.22 -4.71
N HIS A 195 -9.15 -8.52 -3.42
CA HIS A 195 -8.59 -7.54 -2.49
C HIS A 195 -7.22 -7.06 -3.00
N SER A 196 -6.87 -5.79 -2.82
CA SER A 196 -5.62 -5.18 -3.32
C SER A 196 -4.38 -6.00 -2.97
N GLU A 197 -4.27 -6.43 -1.71
CA GLU A 197 -3.18 -7.28 -1.20
C GLU A 197 -3.08 -8.65 -1.88
N ASN A 198 -4.14 -9.14 -2.54
CA ASN A 198 -4.11 -10.39 -3.30
C ASN A 198 -3.96 -10.17 -4.80
N ALA A 199 -4.70 -9.18 -5.33
CA ALA A 199 -4.78 -8.94 -6.76
C ALA A 199 -3.42 -8.62 -7.38
N TRP A 200 -2.65 -7.71 -6.79
CA TRP A 200 -1.41 -7.23 -7.40
C TRP A 200 -0.36 -8.34 -7.52
N ALA A 201 -0.02 -8.99 -6.41
CA ALA A 201 0.97 -10.08 -6.46
C ALA A 201 0.51 -11.23 -7.37
N THR A 202 -0.77 -11.59 -7.31
CA THR A 202 -1.32 -12.68 -8.13
C THR A 202 -1.27 -12.35 -9.62
N ILE A 203 -1.72 -11.16 -10.03
CA ILE A 203 -1.69 -10.72 -11.43
C ILE A 203 -0.26 -10.65 -11.94
N LEU A 204 0.65 -10.05 -11.17
CA LEU A 204 2.04 -9.88 -11.59
C LEU A 204 2.74 -11.24 -11.74
N LYS A 205 2.61 -12.14 -10.76
CA LYS A 205 3.18 -13.50 -10.86
C LYS A 205 2.60 -14.29 -12.02
N HIS A 206 1.28 -14.20 -12.23
CA HIS A 206 0.63 -14.89 -13.36
C HIS A 206 1.06 -14.31 -14.71
N GLY A 207 1.25 -12.98 -14.81
CA GLY A 207 1.77 -12.32 -16.01
C GLY A 207 3.30 -12.37 -16.16
N GLY A 208 4.00 -13.21 -15.41
CA GLY A 208 5.45 -13.42 -15.53
C GLY A 208 6.32 -12.29 -14.99
N MET A 209 5.76 -11.37 -14.20
CA MET A 209 6.49 -10.26 -13.59
C MET A 209 7.04 -10.62 -12.21
N SER A 210 8.10 -9.90 -11.83
CA SER A 210 8.85 -10.14 -10.59
C SER A 210 8.23 -9.39 -9.40
N VAL A 211 7.86 -10.14 -8.36
CA VAL A 211 7.45 -9.59 -7.06
C VAL A 211 8.48 -10.03 -6.02
N VAL A 212 9.05 -9.05 -5.32
CA VAL A 212 10.16 -9.23 -4.38
C VAL A 212 9.73 -8.70 -3.02
N ASP A 213 9.95 -9.50 -1.98
CA ASP A 213 9.85 -9.04 -0.60
C ASP A 213 11.17 -8.40 -0.18
N PHE A 214 11.14 -7.11 0.19
CA PHE A 214 12.35 -6.34 0.48
C PHE A 214 12.85 -6.44 1.93
N GLY A 215 12.19 -7.24 2.78
CA GLY A 215 12.58 -7.37 4.19
C GLY A 215 11.78 -8.41 4.96
N GLY A 216 11.88 -8.40 6.29
CA GLY A 216 11.14 -9.32 7.15
C GLY A 216 11.75 -10.72 7.26
N ALA A 217 10.94 -11.68 7.69
CA ALA A 217 11.38 -13.06 7.94
C ALA A 217 10.52 -14.10 7.21
N GLY A 218 9.76 -13.68 6.19
CA GLY A 218 8.89 -14.55 5.41
C GLY A 218 9.66 -15.56 4.55
N GLU A 219 8.91 -16.50 3.97
CA GLU A 219 9.42 -17.56 3.10
C GLU A 219 10.13 -17.01 1.86
N PHE A 220 9.59 -15.94 1.26
CA PHE A 220 10.06 -15.37 -0.01
C PHE A 220 11.04 -14.21 0.14
N VAL A 221 11.53 -13.97 1.36
CA VAL A 221 12.53 -12.93 1.63
C VAL A 221 13.91 -13.48 1.30
N ALA A 222 14.66 -12.74 0.48
CA ALA A 222 16.05 -13.09 0.16
C ALA A 222 16.92 -13.05 1.43
N GLU A 223 17.92 -13.92 1.52
CA GLU A 223 18.73 -14.07 2.75
C GLU A 223 19.39 -12.74 3.15
N GLU A 224 19.88 -11.97 2.19
CA GLU A 224 20.53 -10.68 2.40
C GLU A 224 19.58 -9.55 2.84
N ASP A 225 18.27 -9.75 2.68
CA ASP A 225 17.23 -8.79 3.06
C ASP A 225 16.54 -9.14 4.39
N ARG A 226 16.81 -10.32 4.95
CA ARG A 226 16.14 -10.79 6.16
C ARG A 226 16.25 -9.76 7.29
N ASN A 227 15.08 -9.31 7.75
CA ASN A 227 14.89 -8.34 8.81
C ASN A 227 15.64 -7.01 8.63
N LYS A 228 16.07 -6.66 7.41
CA LYS A 228 16.88 -5.45 7.17
C LYS A 228 16.07 -4.17 7.19
N ARG A 229 14.91 -4.15 6.51
CA ARG A 229 14.09 -2.93 6.32
C ARG A 229 12.79 -2.93 7.12
N TYR A 230 12.35 -4.10 7.55
CA TYR A 230 11.29 -4.27 8.54
C TYR A 230 11.47 -5.64 9.21
N HIS A 231 10.93 -5.80 10.42
CA HIS A 231 10.95 -7.09 11.10
C HIS A 231 9.63 -7.80 10.93
N GLY A 232 9.72 -9.06 10.52
CA GLY A 232 8.61 -9.99 10.40
C GLY A 232 8.77 -11.18 11.34
N VAL A 233 7.71 -11.97 11.46
CA VAL A 233 7.76 -13.29 12.10
C VAL A 233 7.73 -14.34 10.99
N PRO A 234 8.61 -15.35 11.02
CA PRO A 234 8.58 -16.42 10.02
C PRO A 234 7.27 -17.22 10.13
N ASN A 235 6.76 -17.68 8.99
CA ASN A 235 5.55 -18.50 8.89
C ASN A 235 4.32 -17.88 9.58
N ASP A 236 4.13 -16.56 9.47
CA ASP A 236 3.05 -15.85 10.16
C ASP A 236 1.69 -15.90 9.43
N GLY A 237 1.56 -16.67 8.35
CA GLY A 237 0.29 -16.82 7.60
C GLY A 237 -0.25 -15.48 7.08
N PHE A 238 0.63 -14.54 6.71
CA PHE A 238 0.25 -13.19 6.29
C PHE A 238 -0.51 -12.38 7.38
N ALA A 239 -0.34 -12.76 8.65
CA ALA A 239 -0.83 -11.97 9.79
C ALA A 239 -0.11 -10.61 9.91
N LYS A 240 1.03 -10.45 9.21
CA LYS A 240 1.84 -9.24 9.17
C LYS A 240 2.32 -8.86 10.57
N ASN A 241 2.83 -9.82 11.31
CA ASN A 241 3.35 -9.59 12.65
C ASN A 241 4.73 -8.90 12.60
N GLY A 242 5.03 -8.09 13.63
CA GLY A 242 6.31 -7.39 13.76
C GLY A 242 6.20 -5.86 13.71
N THR A 243 7.20 -5.21 13.09
CA THR A 243 7.29 -3.74 13.06
C THR A 243 6.34 -3.12 12.04
N PHE A 244 6.08 -3.84 10.95
CA PHE A 244 5.39 -3.34 9.77
C PHE A 244 4.17 -4.21 9.44
N GLY A 245 3.02 -3.89 10.04
CA GLY A 245 1.80 -4.72 9.92
C GLY A 245 0.54 -3.94 10.27
N THR A 246 -0.62 -4.56 10.40
CA THR A 246 -1.89 -3.81 10.57
C THR A 246 -2.37 -3.70 12.03
N LEU A 247 -1.96 -4.63 12.89
CA LEU A 247 -2.57 -4.81 14.21
C LEU A 247 -1.97 -3.95 15.32
N ASN A 248 -0.71 -3.53 15.19
CA ASN A 248 0.01 -2.83 16.25
C ASN A 248 -0.05 -1.31 16.07
N ILE A 249 -1.16 -0.70 16.48
CA ILE A 249 -1.40 0.74 16.33
C ILE A 249 -0.58 1.56 17.33
N ARG A 250 0.37 2.35 16.81
CA ARG A 250 1.36 3.08 17.62
C ARG A 250 1.23 4.58 17.44
N LEU A 251 1.70 5.33 18.44
CA LEU A 251 1.86 6.79 18.37
C LEU A 251 3.21 7.21 17.78
N ARG A 252 4.23 6.35 17.91
CA ARG A 252 5.61 6.59 17.50
C ARG A 252 6.25 5.26 17.07
N PRO A 253 7.27 5.31 16.19
CA PRO A 253 8.17 4.17 15.98
C PRO A 253 8.69 3.59 17.30
N GLY A 254 8.97 2.29 17.33
CA GLY A 254 9.69 1.70 18.44
C GLY A 254 11.17 2.09 18.45
N ARG A 255 11.93 1.48 19.36
CA ARG A 255 13.34 1.84 19.60
C ARG A 255 14.30 1.39 18.51
N GLN A 256 13.93 0.35 17.77
CA GLN A 256 14.77 -0.20 16.73
C GLN A 256 14.93 0.79 15.58
N LYS A 257 16.19 1.01 15.17
CA LYS A 257 16.60 1.90 14.09
C LYS A 257 16.57 1.17 12.75
N ASP A 258 16.56 1.97 11.68
CA ASP A 258 16.65 1.50 10.30
C ASP A 258 15.58 0.50 9.88
N VAL A 259 14.37 0.62 10.45
CA VAL A 259 13.24 -0.25 10.10
C VAL A 259 11.96 0.55 9.87
N LEU A 260 11.10 0.02 9.01
CA LEU A 260 9.77 0.50 8.74
C LEU A 260 8.81 0.10 9.87
N TRP A 261 7.96 1.05 10.23
CA TRP A 261 6.92 0.94 11.23
C TRP A 261 5.56 1.26 10.63
N HIS A 262 4.59 0.39 10.88
CA HIS A 262 3.21 0.62 10.50
C HIS A 262 2.25 -0.13 11.45
N PRO A 263 1.10 0.47 11.81
CA PRO A 263 0.73 1.87 11.55
C PRO A 263 1.19 2.83 12.68
N ILE A 264 1.66 4.03 12.31
CA ILE A 264 1.97 5.16 13.20
C ILE A 264 0.95 6.28 13.05
N LYS A 265 0.01 6.36 13.99
CA LYS A 265 -1.13 7.29 13.94
C LYS A 265 -0.87 8.57 14.77
N PRO A 266 -1.34 9.75 14.31
CA PRO A 266 -1.40 10.95 15.15
C PRO A 266 -2.26 10.72 16.41
N PRO A 267 -2.04 11.48 17.52
CA PRO A 267 -2.70 11.25 18.80
C PRO A 267 -4.23 11.12 18.72
N LYS A 268 -4.89 12.03 17.99
CA LYS A 268 -6.35 12.01 17.79
C LYS A 268 -6.83 10.73 17.10
N ALA A 269 -6.14 10.30 16.05
CA ALA A 269 -6.49 9.10 15.29
C ALA A 269 -6.20 7.82 16.10
N TRP A 270 -5.09 7.78 16.83
CA TRP A 270 -4.72 6.68 17.72
C TRP A 270 -5.76 6.48 18.82
N LEU A 271 -6.13 7.54 19.56
CA LEU A 271 -7.17 7.48 20.60
C LEU A 271 -8.50 6.96 20.06
N ARG A 272 -8.91 7.44 18.88
CA ARG A 272 -10.13 7.00 18.22
C ARG A 272 -10.10 5.51 17.87
N GLN A 273 -9.02 5.02 17.28
CA GLN A 273 -8.90 3.61 16.91
C GLN A 273 -8.77 2.70 18.14
N TRP A 274 -8.04 3.15 19.16
CA TRP A 274 -7.93 2.44 20.43
C TRP A 274 -9.32 2.26 21.06
N ARG A 275 -10.12 3.33 21.19
CA ARG A 275 -11.51 3.23 21.67
C ARG A 275 -12.35 2.27 20.84
N LYS A 276 -12.29 2.35 19.50
CA LYS A 276 -13.03 1.42 18.62
C LYS A 276 -12.64 -0.03 18.86
N ARG A 277 -11.34 -0.32 19.03
CA ARG A 277 -10.85 -1.67 19.30
C ARG A 277 -11.36 -2.19 20.65
N TYR A 278 -11.33 -1.38 21.69
CA TYR A 278 -11.86 -1.75 23.01
C TYR A 278 -13.37 -2.03 22.97
N VAL A 279 -14.15 -1.19 22.28
CA VAL A 279 -15.58 -1.42 22.11
C VAL A 279 -15.85 -2.71 21.34
N SER A 280 -15.12 -2.96 20.25
CA SER A 280 -15.25 -4.19 19.46
C SER A 280 -14.89 -5.44 20.27
N MET A 281 -13.82 -5.39 21.07
CA MET A 281 -13.45 -6.47 21.98
C MET A 281 -14.53 -6.71 23.02
N ALA A 282 -15.05 -5.66 23.67
CA ALA A 282 -16.12 -5.78 24.66
C ALA A 282 -17.39 -6.39 24.05
N GLN A 283 -17.80 -5.93 22.86
CA GLN A 283 -18.93 -6.50 22.11
C GLN A 283 -18.72 -7.97 21.77
N TRP A 284 -17.50 -8.35 21.37
CA TRP A 284 -17.17 -9.75 21.08
C TRP A 284 -17.26 -10.63 22.34
N TYR A 285 -16.71 -10.19 23.47
CA TYR A 285 -16.81 -10.91 24.74
C TYR A 285 -18.26 -11.04 25.23
N LEU A 286 -19.04 -9.95 25.15
CA LEU A 286 -20.47 -9.96 25.48
C LEU A 286 -21.27 -10.91 24.58
N GLY A 287 -20.98 -10.91 23.27
CA GLY A 287 -21.60 -11.82 22.30
C GLY A 287 -21.22 -13.29 22.50
N ARG A 288 -20.05 -13.56 23.10
CA ARG A 288 -19.64 -14.91 23.48
C ARG A 288 -20.43 -15.42 24.69
N LEU A 289 -20.67 -14.56 25.67
CA LEU A 289 -21.46 -14.88 26.87
C LEU A 289 -22.94 -15.14 26.56
N THR A 290 -23.50 -14.47 25.56
CA THR A 290 -24.90 -14.66 25.14
C THR A 290 -25.12 -15.86 24.23
N ARG A 291 -24.07 -16.38 23.55
CA ARG A 291 -24.13 -17.61 22.73
C ARG A 291 -23.90 -18.89 23.51
N SER A 292 -23.52 -18.79 24.79
CA SER A 292 -23.33 -19.90 25.73
C SER A 292 -24.50 -20.09 26.70
N ARG A 293 -25.69 -19.58 26.34
CA ARG A 293 -27.00 -19.89 26.93
C ARG A 293 -27.91 -20.42 25.83
#